data_AF-W6UES7-F1
#
_entry.id   AF-W6UES7-F1
#
_cell.length_a   1.000
_cell.length_b   1.000
_cell.length_c   1.000
_cell.angle_alpha   90.00
_cell.angle_beta   90.00
_cell.angle_gamma   90.00
#
_symmetry.space_group_name_H-M   'P 1'
#
loop_
_entity.id
_entity.type
_entity.pdbx_description
1 polymer ?
#
loop_
_entity_poly.entity_id
_entity_poly.type
_entity_poly.pdbx_seq_one_letter_code
_entity_poly.pdbx_strand_id
1 'polypeptide(L)' 'MTETEYLEFCKNQITGPLKEEDIITMLTAWGAINYSLGYKNALLDHDIEANE' A
#
# COMPACT_ATOMS: atom_id res chain seq x y z
N MET A 1 9.01 -1.88 -4.46
CA MET A 1 8.87 -1.21 -3.16
C MET A 1 8.56 -2.27 -2.13
N THR A 2 9.32 -2.33 -1.04
CA THR A 2 9.06 -3.17 0.13
C THR A 2 8.25 -2.40 1.17
N GLU A 3 7.72 -3.09 2.19
CA GLU A 3 7.02 -2.42 3.30
C GLU A 3 7.91 -1.36 3.97
N THR A 4 9.17 -1.70 4.24
CA THR A 4 10.13 -0.78 4.86
C THR A 4 10.37 0.46 4.00
N GLU A 5 10.57 0.29 2.69
CA GLU A 5 10.74 1.40 1.75
C GLU A 5 9.48 2.29 1.69
N TYR A 6 8.30 1.70 1.75
CA TYR A 6 7.03 2.44 1.79
C TYR A 6 6.89 3.24 3.09
N LEU A 7 7.18 2.63 4.24
CA LEU A 7 7.11 3.31 5.53
C LEU A 7 8.13 4.46 5.62
N GLU A 8 9.35 4.26 5.12
CA GLU A 8 10.35 5.32 5.04
C GLU A 8 9.88 6.47 4.13
N PHE A 9 9.31 6.15 2.97
CA PHE A 9 8.71 7.14 2.08
C PHE A 9 7.64 7.97 2.79
N CYS A 10 6.69 7.33 3.49
CA CYS A 10 5.64 8.02 4.22
C CYS A 10 6.19 8.89 5.36
N LYS A 11 7.15 8.39 6.13
CA LYS A 11 7.78 9.15 7.24
C LYS A 11 8.46 10.42 6.74
N ASN A 12 9.08 10.38 5.56
CA ASN A 12 9.72 11.55 4.96
C ASN A 12 8.73 12.63 4.51
N GLN A 13 7.43 12.33 4.42
CA GLN A 13 6.39 13.30 4.07
C GLN A 13 5.69 13.92 5.28
N ILE A 14 5.88 13.36 6.48
CA ILE A 14 5.25 13.88 7.69
C ILE A 14 6.10 14.98 8.30
N THR A 15 5.45 16.11 8.59
CA THR A 15 6.04 17.19 9.38
C THR A 15 5.53 17.09 10.81
N GLY A 16 6.44 16.92 11.78
CA GLY A 16 6.11 16.84 13.20
C GLY A 16 6.34 15.44 13.80
N PRO A 17 5.97 15.24 15.07
CA PRO A 17 6.16 13.97 15.76
C PRO A 17 5.25 12.89 15.14
N LEU A 18 5.86 11.76 14.79
CA LEU A 18 5.16 10.58 14.32
C LEU A 18 4.30 9.99 15.46
N LYS A 19 3.01 9.83 15.22
CA LYS A 19 2.10 9.18 16.16
C LYS A 19 1.87 7.72 15.79
N GLU A 20 1.36 6.95 16.74
CA GLU A 20 1.02 5.54 16.52
C GLU A 20 -0.07 5.40 15.45
N GLU A 21 -1.05 6.30 15.43
CA GLU A 21 -2.13 6.30 14.44
C GLU A 21 -1.60 6.53 13.01
N ASP A 22 -0.50 7.27 12.85
CA ASP A 22 0.15 7.48 11.56
C ASP A 22 0.75 6.15 11.06
N ILE A 23 1.39 5.38 11.93
CA ILE A 23 1.95 4.06 11.58
C ILE A 23 0.84 3.09 11.18
N ILE A 24 -0.26 3.04 11.95
CA ILE A 24 -1.41 2.20 11.65
C ILE A 24 -1.99 2.57 10.28
N THR A 25 -2.10 3.87 9.99
CA THR A 25 -2.60 4.38 8.71
C THR A 25 -1.69 3.98 7.56
N MET A 26 -0.37 4.14 7.70
CA MET A 26 0.60 3.73 6.69
C MET A 26 0.52 2.23 6.41
N LEU A 27 0.51 1.38 7.45
CA LEU A 27 0.44 -0.07 7.28
C LEU A 27 -0.88 -0.52 6.65
N THR A 28 -1.99 0.12 7.01
CA THR A 28 -3.30 -0.14 6.40
C THR A 28 -3.31 0.20 4.92
N ALA A 29 -2.76 1.36 4.56
CA ALA A 29 -2.63 1.78 3.17
C ALA A 29 -1.72 0.83 2.37
N TRP A 30 -0.59 0.41 2.94
CA TRP A 30 0.30 -0.58 2.34
C TRP A 30 -0.41 -1.91 2.05
N GLY A 31 -1.20 -2.42 3.01
CA GLY A 31 -2.01 -3.62 2.82
C GLY A 31 -3.01 -3.49 1.68
N ALA A 32 -3.73 -2.37 1.61
CA ALA A 32 -4.72 -2.10 0.56
C ALA A 32 -4.09 -2.01 -0.84
N ILE A 33 -2.91 -1.39 -0.95
CA ILE A 33 -2.14 -1.31 -2.20
C ILE A 33 -1.75 -2.71 -2.69
N ASN A 34 -1.19 -3.55 -1.81
CA ASN A 34 -0.79 -4.90 -2.18
C ASN A 34 -1.97 -5.79 -2.52
N TYR A 35 -3.08 -5.67 -1.78
CA TYR A 35 -4.31 -6.37 -2.11
C TYR A 35 -4.80 -6.02 -3.52
N SER A 36 -4.86 -4.72 -3.84
CA SER A 36 -5.30 -4.23 -5.15
C SER A 36 -4.36 -4.68 -6.27
N LEU A 37 -3.05 -4.66 -6.02
CA LEU A 37 -2.04 -5.10 -6.99
C LEU A 37 -2.13 -6.62 -7.23
N GLY A 38 -2.23 -7.41 -6.15
CA GLY A 38 -2.38 -8.86 -6.24
C GLY A 38 -3.65 -9.26 -6.97
N TYR A 39 -4.76 -8.58 -6.70
CA TYR A 39 -6.02 -8.77 -7.41
C TYR A 39 -5.86 -8.48 -8.91
N LYS A 40 -5.27 -7.34 -9.28
CA LYS A 40 -5.03 -6.98 -10.70
C LYS A 40 -4.12 -7.99 -11.40
N ASN A 41 -3.04 -8.42 -10.75
CA ASN A 41 -2.15 -9.43 -11.31
C ASN A 41 -2.87 -10.76 -11.51
N ALA A 42 -3.69 -11.20 -10.56
CA ALA A 42 -4.48 -12.42 -10.71
C ALA A 42 -5.47 -12.34 -11.87
N LEU A 43 -6.12 -11.19 -12.08
CA LEU A 43 -6.99 -10.99 -13.24
C LEU A 43 -6.21 -11.10 -14.55
N LEU A 44 -5.03 -10.47 -14.64
CA LEU A 44 -4.15 -10.54 -15.81
C LEU A 44 -3.66 -11.96 -16.09
N ASP A 45 -3.24 -12.70 -15.06
CA ASP A 45 -2.77 -14.08 -15.18
C ASP A 45 -3.86 -15.05 -15.67
N HIS A 46 -5.13 -14.68 -15.48
CA HIS A 46 -6.30 -15.45 -15.88
C HIS A 46 -7.04 -14.86 -17.11
N ASP A 47 -6.48 -13.86 -17.78
CA ASP A 47 -7.09 -13.16 -18.93
C ASP A 47 -8.52 -12.64 -18.65
N ILE A 48 -8.76 -12.22 -17.40
CA ILE A 48 -10.05 -11.68 -16.95
C ILE A 48 -10.00 -10.15 -17.06
N GLU A 49 -10.89 -9.56 -17.85
CA GLU A 49 -11.07 -8.10 -17.85
C GLU A 49 -11.74 -7.65 -16.55
N ALA A 50 -11.13 -6.67 -15.87
CA ALA A 50 -11.75 -6.04 -14.72
C ALA A 50 -12.99 -5.26 -15.17
N ASN A 51 -14.17 -5.70 -14.75
CA ASN A 51 -15.39 -4.90 -14.90
C ASN A 51 -15.32 -3.74 -13.88
N GLU A 52 -14.80 -2.59 -14.32
CA GLU A 52 -14.85 -1.31 -13.58
C GLU A 52 -16.22 -0.62 -13.71
#